data_AF-A0A6L4YS61-F1
#
_entry.id   AF-A0A6L4YS61-F1
#
_cell.length_a   1.000
_cell.length_b   1.000
_cell.length_c   1.000
_cell.angle_alpha   90.00
_cell.angle_beta   90.00
_cell.angle_gamma   90.00
#
_symmetry.space_group_name_H-M   'P 1'
#
loop_
_entity.id
_entity.type
_entity.pdbx_description
1 polymer ?
#
loop_
_entity_poly.entity_id
_entity_poly.type
_entity_poly.pdbx_seq_one_letter_code
_entity_poly.pdbx_strand_id
1 'polypeptide(L)'
;MWKHDNFFIGAFAALILSLAAALLVIATAPLVYRQFSDFLPQNKFLLLAFIPSILLMRQYIRRLHFEKAGMGALTMTFLLIILYFVLLDKSTFSIFFLNL
;
A
#
# COMPACT_ATOMS: atom_id res chain seq x y z
N MET A 1 -27.79 -0.80 14.36
CA MET A 1 -26.57 -0.05 13.98
C MET A 1 -25.35 -0.93 14.24
N TRP A 2 -24.80 -1.56 13.20
CA TRP A 2 -23.57 -2.32 13.34
C TRP A 2 -22.44 -1.37 13.78
N LYS A 3 -21.80 -1.65 14.92
CA LYS A 3 -20.65 -0.93 15.49
C LYS A 3 -19.38 -1.00 14.60
N HIS A 4 -19.49 -1.50 13.36
CA HIS A 4 -18.37 -1.81 12.47
C HIS A 4 -18.10 -0.73 11.42
N ASP A 5 -19.03 0.20 11.18
CA ASP A 5 -18.78 1.34 10.29
C ASP A 5 -18.09 2.48 11.05
N ASN A 6 -16.79 2.30 11.29
CA ASN A 6 -15.95 3.28 11.95
C ASN A 6 -14.79 3.68 11.02
N PHE A 7 -14.58 4.98 10.88
CA PHE A 7 -13.48 5.58 10.15
C PHE A 7 -12.13 5.00 10.57
N PHE A 8 -11.87 4.90 11.88
CA PHE A 8 -10.59 4.41 12.38
C PHE A 8 -10.33 2.96 12.00
N ILE A 9 -11.36 2.10 12.01
CA ILE A 9 -11.21 0.70 11.61
C ILE A 9 -10.76 0.61 10.15
N GLY A 10 -11.39 1.41 9.27
CA GLY A 10 -11.00 1.49 7.87
C GLY A 10 -9.56 1.98 7.67
N ALA A 11 -9.18 3.04 8.37
CA ALA A 11 -7.84 3.61 8.31
C ALA A 11 -6.76 2.63 8.81
N PHE A 12 -6.96 2.00 9.97
CA PHE A 12 -6.03 1.01 10.51
C PHE A 12 -5.93 -0.23 9.61
N ALA A 13 -7.05 -0.73 9.09
CA ALA A 13 -7.04 -1.86 8.18
C ALA A 13 -6.27 -1.53 6.88
N ALA A 14 -6.47 -0.35 6.31
CA ALA A 14 -5.73 0.10 5.13
C ALA A 14 -4.23 0.26 5.42
N LEU A 15 -3.86 0.79 6.59
CA LEU A 15 -2.46 0.90 7.02
C LEU A 15 -1.79 -0.47 7.12
N ILE A 16 -2.37 -1.39 7.88
CA ILE A 16 -1.83 -2.73 8.10
C ILE A 16 -1.69 -3.46 6.76
N LEU A 17 -2.73 -3.39 5.92
CA LEU A 17 -2.74 -4.05 4.63
C LEU A 17 -1.67 -3.46 3.69
N SER A 18 -1.51 -2.14 3.67
CA SER A 18 -0.46 -1.48 2.88
C SER A 18 0.94 -1.84 3.36
N LEU A 19 1.16 -1.92 4.68
CA LEU A 19 2.45 -2.33 5.25
C LEU A 19 2.77 -3.79 4.94
N ALA A 20 1.79 -4.69 5.08
CA ALA A 20 1.97 -6.09 4.74
C ALA A 20 2.27 -6.27 3.24
N ALA A 21 1.55 -5.55 2.38
CA ALA A 21 1.79 -5.55 0.95
C ALA A 21 3.17 -4.94 0.60
N ALA A 22 3.61 -3.89 1.30
CA ALA A 22 4.92 -3.30 1.11
C ALA A 22 6.05 -4.29 1.45
N LEU A 23 5.93 -5.01 2.57
CA LEU A 23 6.87 -6.07 2.93
C LEU A 23 6.91 -7.17 1.86
N LEU A 24 5.75 -7.59 1.36
CA LEU A 24 5.69 -8.58 0.27
C LEU A 24 6.34 -8.06 -1.01
N VAL A 25 6.07 -6.81 -1.41
CA VAL A 25 6.71 -6.20 -2.58
C VAL A 25 8.22 -6.08 -2.39
N ILE A 26 8.70 -5.65 -1.22
CA ILE A 26 10.14 -5.56 -0.93
C ILE A 26 10.82 -6.93 -1.01
N ALA A 27 10.16 -7.97 -0.50
CA ALA A 27 10.69 -9.34 -0.52
C ALA A 27 10.65 -9.98 -1.91
N THR A 28 9.60 -9.72 -2.70
CA THR A 28 9.35 -10.46 -3.96
C THR A 28 9.76 -9.70 -5.21
N ALA A 29 9.72 -8.36 -5.21
CA ALA A 29 10.06 -7.57 -6.39
C ALA A 29 11.50 -7.81 -6.89
N PRO A 30 12.54 -7.93 -6.03
CA PRO A 30 13.88 -8.27 -6.52
C PRO A 30 13.94 -9.62 -7.23
N LEU A 31 13.27 -10.64 -6.69
CA LEU A 31 13.24 -11.99 -7.26
C LEU A 31 12.59 -12.02 -8.65
N VAL A 32 11.46 -11.31 -8.79
CA VAL A 32 10.74 -11.22 -10.07
C VAL A 32 11.51 -10.34 -11.06
N TYR A 33 12.03 -9.20 -10.63
CA TYR A 33 12.67 -8.23 -11.52
C TYR A 33 13.98 -8.77 -12.12
N ARG A 34 14.75 -9.56 -11.35
CA ARG A 34 15.97 -10.23 -11.84
C ARG A 34 15.73 -11.20 -12.98
N GLN A 35 14.51 -11.70 -13.18
CA GLN A 35 14.18 -12.54 -14.34
C GLN A 35 14.16 -11.74 -15.65
N PHE A 36 14.07 -10.41 -15.57
CA PHE A 36 13.89 -9.51 -16.71
C PHE A 36 14.97 -8.42 -16.83
N SER A 37 15.77 -8.19 -15.77
CA SER A 37 16.79 -7.15 -15.76
C SER A 37 17.91 -7.44 -14.75
N ASP A 38 19.15 -7.09 -15.09
CA ASP A 38 20.31 -7.17 -14.19
C ASP A 38 20.38 -6.02 -13.17
N PHE A 39 19.51 -5.00 -13.29
CA PHE A 39 19.47 -3.85 -12.39
C PHE A 39 18.53 -4.08 -11.20
N LEU A 40 18.71 -3.31 -10.12
CA LEU A 40 17.80 -3.34 -8.98
C LEU A 40 16.43 -2.73 -9.33
N PRO A 41 15.33 -3.21 -8.72
CA PRO A 41 14.00 -2.61 -8.90
C PRO A 41 14.00 -1.15 -8.46
N GLN A 42 13.28 -0.30 -9.20
CA GLN A 42 13.08 1.10 -8.81
C GLN A 42 12.07 1.20 -7.65
N ASN A 43 12.23 2.19 -6.76
CA ASN A 43 11.31 2.47 -5.65
C ASN A 43 9.83 2.58 -6.07
N LYS A 44 9.58 2.93 -7.35
CA LYS A 44 8.24 2.98 -7.96
C LYS A 44 7.45 1.68 -7.82
N PHE A 45 8.12 0.52 -7.73
CA PHE A 45 7.44 -0.76 -7.49
C PHE A 45 6.71 -0.78 -6.13
N LEU A 46 7.14 0.02 -5.15
CA LEU A 46 6.47 0.11 -3.85
C LEU A 46 5.06 0.70 -3.94
N LEU A 47 4.74 1.45 -5.01
CA LEU A 47 3.37 1.92 -5.28
C LEU A 47 2.36 0.77 -5.41
N LEU A 48 2.81 -0.42 -5.81
CA LEU A 48 1.96 -1.62 -5.90
C LEU A 48 1.42 -2.05 -4.53
N ALA A 49 2.11 -1.71 -3.45
CA ALA A 49 1.69 -2.02 -2.09
C ALA A 49 0.39 -1.31 -1.68
N PHE A 50 -0.01 -0.25 -2.39
CA PHE A 50 -1.24 0.49 -2.13
C PHE A 50 -2.47 -0.09 -2.87
N ILE A 51 -2.27 -1.01 -3.82
CA ILE A 51 -3.40 -1.62 -4.57
C ILE A 51 -4.37 -2.33 -3.61
N PRO A 52 -3.91 -3.18 -2.66
CA PRO A 52 -4.82 -3.87 -1.75
C PRO A 52 -5.67 -2.93 -0.88
N SER A 53 -5.13 -1.79 -0.43
CA SER A 53 -5.89 -0.83 0.38
C SER A 53 -6.96 -0.09 -0.44
N ILE A 54 -6.69 0.19 -1.72
CA ILE A 54 -7.69 0.71 -2.67
C ILE A 54 -8.81 -0.31 -2.89
N LEU A 55 -8.46 -1.60 -3.04
CA LEU A 55 -9.45 -2.68 -3.18
C LEU A 55 -10.29 -2.84 -1.91
N LEU A 56 -9.68 -2.74 -0.73
CA LEU A 56 -10.36 -2.76 0.56
C LEU A 56 -11.39 -1.62 0.66
N MET A 57 -10.99 -0.39 0.32
CA MET A 57 -11.90 0.76 0.26
C MET A 57 -13.09 0.48 -0.66
N ARG A 58 -12.84 -0.04 -1.86
CA ARG A 58 -13.89 -0.39 -2.83
C ARG A 58 -14.86 -1.42 -2.23
N GLN A 59 -14.34 -2.43 -1.54
CA GLN A 59 -15.14 -3.46 -0.89
C GLN A 59 -16.01 -2.90 0.24
N TYR A 60 -15.46 -2.03 1.09
CA TYR A 60 -16.22 -1.36 2.15
C TYR A 60 -17.39 -0.54 1.59
N ILE A 61 -17.15 0.27 0.56
CA ILE A 61 -18.18 1.16 0.02
C ILE A 61 -19.20 0.39 -0.82
N ARG A 62 -18.76 -0.47 -1.74
CA ARG A 62 -19.64 -1.06 -2.75
C ARG A 62 -20.37 -2.33 -2.30
N ARG A 63 -19.76 -3.13 -1.43
CA ARG A 63 -20.35 -4.43 -1.01
C ARG A 63 -20.88 -4.39 0.41
N LEU A 64 -20.17 -3.73 1.32
CA LEU A 64 -20.52 -3.73 2.75
C LEU A 64 -21.29 -2.49 3.17
N HIS A 65 -21.36 -1.46 2.32
CA HIS A 65 -21.99 -0.16 2.61
C HIS A 65 -21.45 0.49 3.89
N PHE A 66 -20.18 0.24 4.23
CA PHE A 66 -19.47 0.88 5.34
C PHE A 66 -18.79 2.15 4.84
N GLU A 67 -19.56 3.24 4.75
CA GLU A 67 -19.09 4.50 4.18
C GLU A 67 -17.97 5.14 5.00
N LYS A 68 -18.07 5.12 6.34
CA LYS A 68 -17.04 5.72 7.21
C LYS A 68 -15.76 4.92 7.16
N ALA A 69 -15.85 3.58 7.23
CA ALA A 69 -14.68 2.72 7.08
C ALA A 69 -14.04 2.86 5.68
N GLY A 70 -14.85 2.95 4.63
CA GLY A 70 -14.40 3.23 3.27
C GLY A 70 -13.63 4.55 3.16
N MET A 71 -14.19 5.64 3.73
CA MET A 71 -13.50 6.93 3.79
C MET A 71 -12.19 6.86 4.57
N GLY A 72 -12.16 6.17 5.72
CA GLY A 72 -10.93 5.96 6.49
C GLY A 72 -9.84 5.25 5.71
N ALA A 73 -10.21 4.19 4.99
CA ALA A 73 -9.29 3.46 4.12
C ALA A 73 -8.75 4.33 2.97
N LEU A 74 -9.62 5.14 2.34
CA LEU A 74 -9.22 6.08 1.29
C LEU A 74 -8.27 7.13 1.82
N THR A 75 -8.60 7.81 2.92
CA THR A 75 -7.78 8.86 3.51
C THR A 75 -6.40 8.34 3.89
N MET A 76 -6.34 7.16 4.52
CA MET A 76 -5.06 6.57 4.90
C MET A 76 -4.22 6.19 3.68
N THR A 77 -4.85 5.59 2.66
CA THR A 77 -4.15 5.24 1.42
C THR A 77 -3.59 6.48 0.73
N PHE A 78 -4.38 7.55 0.66
CA PHE A 78 -3.94 8.81 0.07
C PHE A 78 -2.76 9.43 0.83
N LEU A 79 -2.82 9.42 2.16
CA LEU A 79 -1.73 9.89 3.02
C LEU A 79 -0.44 9.09 2.78
N LEU A 80 -0.53 7.76 2.66
CA LEU A 80 0.62 6.90 2.38
C LEU A 80 1.23 7.16 1.00
N ILE A 81 0.40 7.41 -0.01
CA ILE A 81 0.85 7.78 -1.35
C ILE A 81 1.59 9.12 -1.31
N ILE A 82 1.04 10.13 -0.60
CA ILE A 82 1.74 11.41 -0.40
C ILE A 82 3.08 11.18 0.29
N LEU A 83 3.12 10.39 1.37
CA LEU A 83 4.35 10.07 2.08
C LEU A 83 5.38 9.43 1.15
N TYR A 84 4.96 8.51 0.27
CA TYR A 84 5.82 7.92 -0.74
C TYR A 84 6.45 8.99 -1.64
N PHE A 85 5.66 9.92 -2.18
CA PHE A 85 6.20 10.94 -3.08
C PHE A 85 7.14 11.92 -2.36
N VAL A 86 6.81 12.29 -1.12
CA VAL A 86 7.61 13.21 -0.32
C VAL A 86 8.94 12.58 0.09
N LEU A 87 8.96 11.28 0.42
CA LEU A 87 10.12 10.62 1.01
C LEU A 87 10.97 9.81 0.01
N LEU A 88 10.37 9.27 -1.07
CA LEU A 88 10.99 8.21 -1.87
C LEU A 88 11.11 8.52 -3.37
N ASP A 89 10.26 9.36 -3.96
CA ASP A 89 10.21 9.55 -5.42
C ASP A 89 11.49 10.14 -6.01
N LYS A 90 12.12 11.08 -5.30
CA LYS A 90 13.41 11.70 -5.69
C LYS A 90 14.59 11.24 -4.84
N SER A 91 14.38 10.23 -4.00
CA SER A 91 15.43 9.73 -3.12
C SER A 91 16.42 8.88 -3.92
N THR A 92 17.73 9.09 -3.70
CA THR A 92 18.79 8.22 -4.22
C THR A 92 18.89 6.90 -3.46
N PHE A 93 18.18 6.77 -2.33
CA PHE A 93 18.15 5.57 -1.51
C PHE A 93 17.22 4.52 -2.13
N SER A 94 17.75 3.34 -2.45
CA SER A 94 16.95 2.19 -2.86
C SER A 94 16.45 1.42 -1.65
N ILE A 95 15.15 1.20 -1.59
CA ILE A 95 14.50 0.40 -0.53
C ILE A 95 14.67 -1.10 -0.80
N PHE A 96 15.12 -1.45 -2.01
CA PHE A 96 15.50 -2.80 -2.40
C PHE A 96 16.98 -3.02 -2.12
N PHE A 97 17.33 -3.11 -0.83
CA PHE A 97 18.70 -3.34 -0.36
C PHE A 97 19.00 -4.83 -0.09
N LEU A 98 17.97 -5.67 -0.01
CA LEU A 98 18.13 -7.12 0.15
C LEU A 98 18.49 -7.75 -1.20
N ASN A 99 19.79 -7.78 -1.49
CA ASN A 99 20.40 -8.71 -2.43
C ASN A 99 20.54 -10.08 -1.73
N LEU A 100 19.48 -10.88 -1.70
CA LEU A 100 19.61 -12.33 -1.57
C LEU A 100 19.70 -12.94 -2.98
#